data_AF-A0A7R9E0N0-F1
#
_entry.id   AF-A0A7R9E0N0-F1
#
_cell.length_a   1.000
_cell.length_b   1.000
_cell.length_c   1.000
_cell.angle_alpha   90.00
_cell.angle_beta   90.00
_cell.angle_gamma   90.00
#
_symmetry.space_group_name_H-M   'P 1'
#
loop_
_entity.id
_entity.type
_entity.pdbx_description
1 polymer ?
#
loop_
_entity_poly.entity_id
_entity_poly.type
_entity_poly.pdbx_seq_one_letter_code
_entity_poly.pdbx_strand_id
1 'polypeptide(L)' 'MQMRHKNSKSLDKNSKGAGITNWTKGPTELDALVFGHVFTILTTPLPNNQFAGIVRGYDNLIELCKRVEKDYFEKVPEH' A
#
# COMPACT_ATOMS: atom_id res chain seq x y z
N MET A 1 -42.30 -29.53 25.00
CA MET A 1 -42.18 -29.10 23.58
C MET A 1 -41.12 -28.00 23.54
N GLN A 2 -39.88 -28.34 23.21
CA GLN A 2 -38.76 -27.40 23.23
C GLN A 2 -38.71 -26.62 21.91
N MET A 3 -38.79 -25.29 21.97
CA MET A 3 -38.53 -24.43 20.82
C MET A 3 -37.10 -23.88 20.91
N ARG A 4 -36.20 -24.53 20.17
CA ARG A 4 -34.84 -24.05 19.90
C ARG A 4 -34.93 -22.98 18.81
N HIS A 5 -34.94 -21.70 19.17
CA HIS A 5 -34.62 -20.64 18.21
C HIS A 5 -33.11 -20.41 18.20
N LYS A 6 -32.53 -20.68 17.03
CA LYS A 6 -31.10 -20.62 16.73
C LYS A 6 -30.63 -19.16 16.84
N ASN A 7 -29.68 -18.91 17.74
CA ASN A 7 -28.85 -17.71 17.73
C ASN A 7 -27.94 -17.78 16.48
N SER A 8 -28.11 -16.85 15.54
CA SER A 8 -27.40 -16.85 14.26
C SER A 8 -26.64 -15.53 14.10
N LYS A 9 -25.32 -15.66 14.24
CA LYS A 9 -24.26 -14.85 13.62
C LYS A 9 -23.97 -13.50 14.28
N SER A 10 -23.01 -13.58 15.19
CA SER A 10 -21.92 -12.63 15.32
C SER A 10 -21.44 -12.17 13.94
N LEU A 11 -21.60 -10.88 13.65
CA LEU A 11 -20.80 -10.17 12.66
C LEU A 11 -19.74 -9.40 13.43
N ASP A 12 -18.60 -10.05 13.66
CA ASP A 12 -17.37 -9.28 13.75
C ASP A 12 -17.12 -8.70 12.35
N LYS A 13 -16.63 -7.46 12.26
CA LYS A 13 -15.27 -7.14 11.82
C LYS A 13 -15.08 -5.63 11.95
N ASN A 14 -14.44 -5.24 13.04
CA ASN A 14 -13.34 -4.28 13.03
C ASN A 14 -13.37 -3.28 11.86
N SER A 15 -14.11 -2.20 12.02
CA SER A 15 -14.00 -1.00 11.18
C SER A 15 -12.64 -0.36 11.44
N LYS A 16 -11.58 -0.98 10.90
CA LYS A 16 -10.27 -0.34 10.78
C LYS A 16 -10.49 0.91 9.94
N GLY A 17 -10.06 2.04 10.51
CA GLY A 17 -10.30 3.37 10.00
C GLY A 17 -10.18 3.45 8.48
N ALA A 18 -11.20 4.02 7.87
CA ALA A 18 -11.12 4.50 6.50
C ALA A 18 -10.05 5.61 6.48
N GLY A 19 -8.79 5.19 6.35
CA GLY A 19 -7.72 6.07 5.92
C GLY A 19 -8.14 6.62 4.57
N ILE A 20 -8.29 7.93 4.51
CA ILE A 20 -8.59 8.76 3.34
C ILE A 20 -7.61 8.45 2.21
N THR A 21 -7.84 7.39 1.45
CA THR A 21 -7.00 7.07 0.30
C THR A 21 -7.89 6.93 -0.91
N ASN A 22 -7.82 7.92 -1.79
CA ASN A 22 -8.60 8.05 -3.01
C ASN A 22 -8.27 6.99 -4.08
N TRP A 23 -7.72 5.84 -3.68
CA TRP A 23 -7.25 4.79 -4.57
C TRP A 23 -8.36 3.97 -5.23
N THR A 24 -9.63 4.36 -5.07
CA THR A 24 -10.78 3.74 -5.74
C THR A 24 -10.64 3.66 -7.27
N LYS A 25 -9.67 4.38 -7.87
CA LYS A 25 -9.41 4.44 -9.31
C LYS A 25 -8.01 3.94 -9.72
N GLY A 26 -7.24 3.32 -8.82
CA GLY A 26 -5.84 2.92 -9.09
C GLY A 26 -4.87 4.12 -9.12
N PRO A 27 -3.58 3.89 -9.40
CA PRO A 27 -2.57 4.96 -9.52
C PRO A 27 -2.82 5.85 -10.74
N THR A 28 -2.65 7.15 -10.53
CA THR A 28 -2.74 8.19 -11.56
C THR A 28 -1.40 8.37 -12.29
N GLU A 29 -1.38 9.16 -13.37
CA GLU A 29 -0.10 9.49 -14.04
C GLU A 29 0.89 10.18 -13.11
N LEU A 30 0.38 10.98 -12.17
CA LEU A 30 1.19 11.63 -11.13
C LEU A 30 1.85 10.58 -10.21
N ASP A 31 1.10 9.57 -9.79
CA ASP A 31 1.62 8.52 -8.91
C ASP A 31 2.74 7.72 -9.59
N ALA A 32 2.63 7.49 -10.90
CA ALA A 32 3.67 6.83 -11.70
C ALA A 32 4.96 7.67 -11.78
N LEU A 33 4.84 8.99 -12.01
CA LEU A 33 5.99 9.90 -12.03
C LEU A 33 6.66 10.00 -10.65
N VAL A 34 5.87 10.16 -9.60
CA VAL A 34 6.37 10.21 -8.22
C VAL A 34 7.05 8.88 -7.87
N PHE A 35 6.42 7.74 -8.18
CA PHE A 35 7.00 6.42 -7.97
C PHE A 35 8.36 6.29 -8.63
N GLY A 36 8.47 6.58 -9.93
CA GLY A 36 9.72 6.45 -10.67
C GLY A 36 10.86 7.23 -10.01
N HIS A 37 10.62 8.50 -9.69
CA HIS A 37 11.64 9.35 -9.05
C HIS A 37 12.01 8.86 -7.65
N VAL A 38 11.02 8.64 -6.78
CA VAL A 38 11.23 8.21 -5.40
C VAL A 38 11.91 6.85 -5.35
N PHE A 39 11.48 5.91 -6.18
CA PHE A 39 12.07 4.58 -6.26
C PHE A 39 13.54 4.64 -6.70
N THR A 40 13.87 5.43 -7.74
CA THR A 40 15.27 5.64 -8.15
C THR A 40 16.11 6.22 -7.02
N ILE A 41 15.61 7.22 -6.29
CA ILE A 41 16.32 7.82 -5.13
C ILE A 41 16.59 6.79 -4.03
N LEU A 42 15.65 5.87 -3.80
CA LEU A 42 15.75 4.88 -2.74
C LEU A 42 16.64 3.68 -3.10
N THR A 43 16.70 3.31 -4.39
CA THR A 43 17.35 2.08 -4.86
C THR A 43 18.71 2.31 -5.51
N THR A 44 18.98 3.52 -6.00
CA THR A 44 20.26 3.83 -6.64
C THR A 44 21.32 4.10 -5.56
N PRO A 45 22.46 3.40 -5.57
CA PRO A 45 23.55 3.71 -4.67
C PRO A 45 24.15 5.07 -5.05
N LEU A 46 23.99 6.05 -4.16
CA LEU A 46 24.59 7.37 -4.32
C LEU A 46 25.76 7.53 -3.35
N PRO A 47 26.78 8.35 -3.69
CA PRO A 47 27.88 8.67 -2.77
C PRO A 47 27.42 9.30 -1.45
N ASN A 48 26.23 9.91 -1.45
CA ASN A 48 25.60 10.51 -0.28
C ASN A 48 24.14 10.05 -0.18
N ASN A 49 23.82 9.35 0.91
CA ASN A 49 22.48 8.79 1.17
C ASN A 49 21.55 9.72 1.97
N GLN A 50 21.94 10.98 2.24
CA GLN A 50 21.08 11.93 2.95
C GLN A 50 19.72 12.10 2.28
N PHE A 51 19.68 12.15 0.95
CA PHE A 51 18.43 12.33 0.22
C PHE A 51 17.48 11.14 0.40
N ALA A 52 18.02 9.92 0.32
CA ALA A 52 17.26 8.72 0.60
C ALA A 52 16.84 8.64 2.09
N GLY A 53 17.63 9.19 3.01
CA GLY A 53 17.26 9.34 4.43
C GLY A 53 16.09 10.28 4.65
N ILE A 54 16.10 11.44 4.00
CA ILE A 54 15.00 12.42 4.04
C ILE A 54 13.71 11.80 3.49
N VAL A 55 13.79 11.15 2.32
CA VAL A 55 12.63 10.50 1.69
C VAL A 55 12.04 9.39 2.56
N ARG A 56 12.89 8.61 3.24
CA ARG A 56 12.43 7.58 4.21
C ARG A 56 11.69 8.15 5.41
N GLY A 57 11.81 9.44 5.69
CA GLY A 57 11.02 10.12 6.73
C GLY A 57 9.58 10.43 6.33
N TYR A 58 9.20 10.21 5.06
CA TYR A 58 7.85 10.46 4.54
C TYR A 58 7.13 9.14 4.29
N ASP A 59 6.41 8.65 5.29
CA ASP A 59 5.74 7.35 5.27
C ASP A 59 4.77 7.18 4.09
N ASN A 60 4.09 8.25 3.69
CA ASN A 60 3.17 8.25 2.55
C ASN A 60 3.87 7.96 1.21
N LEU A 61 5.11 8.44 1.02
CA LEU A 61 5.90 8.16 -0.18
C LEU A 61 6.41 6.72 -0.18
N ILE A 62 6.81 6.23 1.00
CA ILE A 62 7.25 4.84 1.16
C ILE A 62 6.09 3.87 0.94
N GLU A 63 4.91 4.19 1.44
CA GLU A 63 3.70 3.39 1.25
C GLU A 63 3.26 3.37 -0.22
N LEU A 64 3.32 4.52 -0.91
CA LEU A 64 3.11 4.61 -2.35
C LEU A 64 4.02 3.65 -3.11
N CYS A 65 5.34 3.71 -2.85
CA CYS A 65 6.31 2.85 -3.54
C CYS A 65 6.07 1.36 -3.29
N LYS A 66 5.87 0.97 -2.04
CA LYS A 66 5.60 -0.44 -1.68
C LYS A 66 4.36 -0.98 -2.38
N ARG A 67 3.30 -0.17 -2.45
CA ARG A 67 2.04 -0.59 -3.05
C ARG A 67 2.15 -0.72 -4.57
N VAL A 68 2.77 0.25 -5.24
CA VAL A 68 3.01 0.18 -6.69
C VAL A 68 3.91 -1.00 -7.04
N GLU A 69 4.98 -1.23 -6.27
CA GLU A 69 5.88 -2.37 -6.44
C GLU A 69 5.12 -3.71 -6.33
N LYS A 70 4.30 -3.85 -5.29
CA LYS A 70 3.48 -5.05 -5.09
C LYS A 70 2.45 -5.26 -6.20
N ASP A 71 1.69 -4.21 -6.55
CA ASP A 71 0.52 -4.35 -7.42
C ASP A 71 0.90 -4.49 -8.91
N TYR A 72 2.08 -4.01 -9.32
CA TYR A 72 2.48 -3.95 -10.74
C TYR A 72 3.81 -4.63 -11.07
N PHE A 73 4.69 -4.87 -10.11
CA PHE A 73 6.05 -5.38 -10.35
C PHE A 73 6.36 -6.70 -9.63
N GLU A 74 5.52 -7.15 -8.68
CA GLU A 74 5.64 -8.48 -8.09
C GLU A 74 5.38 -9.54 -9.17
N LYS A 75 6.39 -10.37 -9.46
CA LYS A 75 6.29 -11.40 -10.50
C LYS A 75 5.23 -12.43 -10.11
N VAL A 76 4.24 -12.63 -10.98
CA VAL A 76 3.38 -13.82 -10.90
C VAL A 76 4.26 -15.03 -11.24
N PRO A 77 4.34 -16.06 -10.39
CA PRO A 77 5.07 -17.27 -10.73
C PRO A 77 4.36 -17.96 -11.91
N GLU A 78 4.98 -17.91 -13.08
CA GLU A 78 4.60 -18.73 -14.24
C GLU A 78 4.82 -20.20 -13.88
N HIS A 79 3.76 -21.02 -14.01
CA HIS A 79 3.75 -22.46 -13.74
C HIS A 79 4.19 -23.24 -14.98
#